data_AF-A0A2S9WQY8-F1
#
_entry.id   AF-A0A2S9WQY8-F1
#
_cell.length_a   1.000
_cell.length_b   1.000
_cell.length_c   1.000
_cell.angle_alpha   90.00
_cell.angle_beta   90.00
_cell.angle_gamma   90.00
#
_symmetry.space_group_name_H-M   'P 1'
#
loop_
_entity.id
_entity.type
_entity.pdbx_description
1 polymer ?
#
loop_
_entity_poly.entity_id
_entity_poly.type
_entity_poly.pdbx_seq_one_letter_code
_entity_poly.pdbx_strand_id
1 'polypeptide(L)'
;MRLKDIFSGFDARTDKTDVEKLRLSNPRLWKKLKKQFDTGRKIVLIQLNNGLEEANEKTLRYYLMEYADRFLKYGPQSFPTSFNTLEPFFTYNHHNSILQLHSEEESYGVSLVDFLDFVTEKDFELDKIDFHENIPDNVIYHFTFTTGYDEINFSNNGKTFIVGGLSLVRQGNEVSILIQAGESFEKQEAENYFKENTREKIENSLHPHKKALGMTLENKDEPGVVYFKDRNDLWSHNIGVLFDLQDRSIDIRFVARDENLSFKVFTDDFNAIFNGKESLSEKDFKEYHENQVKELNNYDAVFDFANYCLALPSYVFENEDRIVDVTYETNLNTIIKGPLSKREFSSVSGKYKIFAKPFYYLESKEQTVIISDELTDESFKVEKTGFWKRLNIDEEGFDKKGNKIIGKTWVERNDIFYSTSKGVTKIEQIESYQGENAGYIYIMRQPVHPENIFKVGLTKRNTEKRKKELSNTSSPDKFFIINSYPTKDCIEAEKKIHEKLKKYRLTSRREFFRCDLKIILEACEEIVNRINN
;
A
#
# COMPACT_ATOMS: atom_id res chain seq x y z
N MET A 1 -13.99 -14.72 -2.80
CA MET A 1 -13.71 -16.08 -3.34
C MET A 1 -12.97 -16.91 -2.28
N ARG A 2 -13.45 -18.12 -1.93
CA ARG A 2 -12.77 -18.97 -0.91
C ARG A 2 -11.55 -19.64 -1.55
N LEU A 3 -10.39 -19.57 -0.88
CA LEU A 3 -9.09 -20.20 -1.25
C LEU A 3 -9.13 -21.68 -1.69
N LYS A 4 -10.24 -22.39 -1.50
CA LYS A 4 -10.37 -23.83 -1.85
C LYS A 4 -10.72 -24.09 -3.32
N ASP A 5 -11.29 -23.12 -4.03
CA ASP A 5 -11.80 -23.36 -5.39
C ASP A 5 -10.78 -23.08 -6.51
N ILE A 6 -9.65 -22.42 -6.18
CA ILE A 6 -8.48 -22.29 -7.07
C ILE A 6 -7.89 -23.69 -7.41
N PHE A 7 -8.21 -24.72 -6.61
CA PHE A 7 -7.60 -26.05 -6.67
C PHE A 7 -8.47 -27.14 -7.32
N SER A 8 -9.65 -26.83 -7.87
CA SER A 8 -10.59 -27.88 -8.34
C SER A 8 -10.82 -27.99 -9.85
N GLY A 9 -10.20 -27.17 -10.70
CA GLY A 9 -10.51 -27.14 -12.13
C GLY A 9 -9.34 -27.47 -13.05
N PHE A 10 -9.02 -28.74 -13.26
CA PHE A 10 -8.51 -29.16 -14.56
C PHE A 10 -9.75 -29.46 -15.41
N ASP A 11 -10.27 -28.46 -16.14
CA ASP A 11 -11.27 -28.77 -17.17
C ASP A 11 -10.55 -29.34 -18.40
N ALA A 12 -10.93 -30.55 -18.73
CA ALA A 12 -10.05 -31.52 -19.36
C ALA A 12 -10.31 -31.60 -20.87
N ARG A 13 -10.36 -30.44 -21.56
CA ARG A 13 -10.92 -30.37 -22.93
C ARG A 13 -10.04 -29.77 -24.02
N THR A 14 -8.89 -29.20 -23.72
CA THR A 14 -7.90 -28.82 -24.74
C THR A 14 -6.52 -29.25 -24.25
N ASP A 15 -5.80 -30.03 -25.07
CA ASP A 15 -4.49 -30.68 -24.79
C ASP A 15 -4.44 -31.94 -23.91
N LYS A 16 -5.52 -32.71 -23.84
CA LYS A 16 -5.46 -34.09 -23.30
C LYS A 16 -4.43 -34.97 -24.02
N THR A 17 -4.11 -34.68 -25.27
CA THR A 17 -3.26 -35.55 -26.09
C THR A 17 -1.79 -35.52 -25.72
N ASP A 18 -1.24 -34.44 -25.17
CA ASP A 18 0.22 -34.35 -24.94
C ASP A 18 0.63 -34.61 -23.49
N VAL A 19 -0.15 -34.17 -22.50
CA VAL A 19 0.14 -34.43 -21.08
C VAL A 19 -0.10 -35.91 -20.72
N GLU A 20 -1.20 -36.52 -21.19
CA GLU A 20 -1.47 -37.94 -20.97
C GLU A 20 -0.47 -38.83 -21.72
N LYS A 21 -0.10 -38.46 -22.95
CA LYS A 21 0.97 -39.17 -23.67
C LYS A 21 2.30 -39.05 -22.95
N LEU A 22 2.68 -37.87 -22.44
CA LEU A 22 3.91 -37.69 -21.67
C LEU A 22 3.90 -38.50 -20.38
N ARG A 23 2.76 -38.53 -19.68
CA ARG A 23 2.56 -39.31 -18.47
C ARG A 23 2.73 -40.81 -18.72
N LEU A 24 2.21 -41.32 -19.83
CA LEU A 24 2.32 -42.74 -20.21
C LEU A 24 3.69 -43.10 -20.79
N SER A 25 4.28 -42.24 -21.63
CA SER A 25 5.55 -42.50 -22.33
C SER A 25 6.79 -42.24 -21.46
N ASN A 26 6.75 -41.26 -20.55
CA ASN A 26 7.85 -40.96 -19.64
C ASN A 26 7.36 -40.55 -18.23
N PRO A 27 6.89 -41.53 -17.41
CA PRO A 27 6.33 -41.25 -16.09
C PRO A 27 7.30 -40.56 -15.13
N ARG A 28 8.61 -40.82 -15.26
CA ARG A 28 9.65 -40.20 -14.41
C ARG A 28 9.77 -38.71 -14.71
N LEU A 29 9.83 -38.34 -15.98
CA LEU A 29 9.85 -36.94 -16.41
C LEU A 29 8.57 -36.22 -16.00
N TRP A 30 7.40 -36.83 -16.22
CA TRP A 30 6.13 -36.27 -15.78
C TRP A 30 6.11 -36.00 -14.26
N LYS A 31 6.55 -36.96 -13.44
CA LYS A 31 6.60 -36.78 -11.97
C LYS A 31 7.52 -35.62 -11.57
N LYS A 32 8.65 -35.42 -12.28
CA LYS A 32 9.56 -34.29 -12.08
C LYS A 32 8.87 -32.96 -12.43
N LEU A 33 8.29 -32.85 -13.62
CA LEU A 33 7.59 -31.65 -14.09
C LEU A 33 6.41 -31.30 -13.19
N LYS A 34 5.59 -32.28 -12.82
CA LYS A 34 4.49 -32.09 -11.87
C LYS A 34 4.98 -31.49 -10.55
N LYS A 35 6.09 -31.99 -10.00
CA LYS A 35 6.67 -31.43 -8.77
C LYS A 35 7.13 -29.98 -8.94
N GLN A 36 7.67 -29.61 -10.11
CA GLN A 36 8.06 -28.25 -10.42
C GLN A 36 6.84 -27.33 -10.51
N PHE A 37 5.82 -27.70 -11.27
CA PHE A 37 4.58 -26.93 -11.38
C PHE A 37 3.85 -26.80 -10.03
N ASP A 38 3.80 -27.89 -9.24
CA ASP A 38 3.25 -27.85 -7.89
C ASP A 38 4.05 -26.93 -6.96
N THR A 39 5.36 -26.77 -7.18
CA THR A 39 6.18 -25.80 -6.45
C THR A 39 5.87 -24.37 -6.89
N GLY A 40 5.68 -24.13 -8.19
CA GLY A 40 5.23 -22.83 -8.71
C GLY A 40 3.90 -22.37 -8.12
N ARG A 41 2.89 -23.24 -8.11
CA ARG A 41 1.58 -22.96 -7.48
C ARG A 41 1.71 -22.61 -6.00
N LYS A 42 2.61 -23.29 -5.28
CA LYS A 42 2.87 -23.00 -3.87
C LYS A 42 3.59 -21.67 -3.66
N ILE A 43 4.43 -21.22 -4.59
CA ILE A 43 5.04 -19.88 -4.53
C ILE A 43 3.96 -18.81 -4.60
N VAL A 44 3.06 -18.89 -5.58
CA VAL A 44 1.93 -17.95 -5.70
C VAL A 44 1.06 -17.97 -4.44
N LEU A 45 0.71 -19.15 -3.94
CA LEU A 45 -0.09 -19.27 -2.71
C LEU A 45 0.60 -18.61 -1.50
N ILE A 46 1.93 -18.73 -1.39
CA ILE A 46 2.70 -18.04 -0.35
C ILE A 46 2.65 -16.52 -0.57
N GLN A 47 2.90 -16.03 -1.78
CA GLN A 47 2.91 -14.59 -2.09
C GLN A 47 1.55 -13.92 -1.85
N LEU A 48 0.44 -14.61 -2.13
CA LEU A 48 -0.91 -14.16 -1.78
C LEU A 48 -1.10 -13.92 -0.28
N ASN A 49 -0.24 -14.50 0.57
CA ASN A 49 -0.29 -14.40 2.03
C ASN A 49 0.93 -13.67 2.63
N ASN A 50 1.85 -13.15 1.81
CA ASN A 50 3.02 -12.38 2.27
C ASN A 50 2.72 -10.91 2.55
N GLY A 51 1.56 -10.42 2.13
CA GLY A 51 1.21 -9.01 2.22
C GLY A 51 0.76 -8.57 3.60
N LEU A 52 0.85 -7.27 3.81
CA LEU A 52 0.17 -6.59 4.89
C LEU A 52 -1.31 -6.41 4.56
N GLU A 53 -2.10 -6.10 5.59
CA GLU A 53 -3.55 -5.90 5.46
C GLU A 53 -3.94 -4.54 4.84
N GLU A 54 -2.96 -3.84 4.27
CA GLU A 54 -3.14 -2.57 3.57
C GLU A 54 -3.84 -2.78 2.23
N ALA A 55 -4.63 -1.78 1.84
CA ALA A 55 -5.49 -1.90 0.67
C ALA A 55 -4.66 -2.14 -0.62
N ASN A 56 -3.58 -1.39 -0.83
CA ASN A 56 -2.75 -1.43 -2.05
C ASN A 56 -2.09 -2.80 -2.24
N GLU A 57 -1.60 -3.37 -1.14
CA GLU A 57 -1.04 -4.70 -1.08
C GLU A 57 -2.08 -5.80 -1.38
N LYS A 58 -3.31 -5.64 -0.89
CA LYS A 58 -4.44 -6.54 -1.21
C LYS A 58 -4.81 -6.48 -2.69
N THR A 59 -4.88 -5.28 -3.28
CA THR A 59 -5.21 -5.14 -4.70
C THR A 59 -4.13 -5.73 -5.59
N LEU A 60 -2.84 -5.54 -5.30
CA LEU A 60 -1.78 -6.17 -6.09
C LEU A 60 -1.88 -7.71 -6.03
N ARG A 61 -2.21 -8.26 -4.84
CA ARG A 61 -2.41 -9.70 -4.65
C ARG A 61 -3.68 -10.23 -5.32
N TYR A 62 -4.73 -9.41 -5.43
CA TYR A 62 -5.87 -9.72 -6.27
C TYR A 62 -5.44 -9.93 -7.72
N TYR A 63 -4.65 -9.03 -8.29
CA TYR A 63 -4.14 -9.18 -9.66
C TYR A 63 -3.18 -10.36 -9.81
N LEU A 64 -2.34 -10.65 -8.81
CA LEU A 64 -1.54 -11.89 -8.79
C LEU A 64 -2.42 -13.14 -8.91
N MET A 65 -3.47 -13.21 -8.10
CA MET A 65 -4.41 -14.33 -8.12
C MET A 65 -5.06 -14.45 -9.51
N GLU A 66 -5.60 -13.35 -10.03
CA GLU A 66 -6.29 -13.31 -11.33
C GLU A 66 -5.38 -13.76 -12.48
N TYR A 67 -4.16 -13.22 -12.56
CA TYR A 67 -3.24 -13.53 -13.65
C TYR A 67 -2.67 -14.93 -13.53
N ALA A 68 -2.28 -15.38 -12.34
CA ALA A 68 -1.80 -16.73 -12.15
C ALA A 68 -2.87 -17.78 -12.47
N ASP A 69 -4.13 -17.54 -12.07
CA ASP A 69 -5.25 -18.44 -12.38
C ASP A 69 -5.51 -18.52 -13.89
N ARG A 70 -5.58 -17.37 -14.56
CA ARG A 70 -5.73 -17.30 -16.02
C ARG A 70 -4.60 -18.00 -16.76
N PHE A 71 -3.37 -17.73 -16.38
CA PHE A 71 -2.19 -18.35 -16.98
C PHE A 71 -2.25 -19.88 -16.84
N LEU A 72 -2.64 -20.39 -15.67
CA LEU A 72 -2.70 -21.82 -15.39
C LEU A 72 -3.88 -22.53 -16.08
N LYS A 73 -5.05 -21.88 -16.16
CA LYS A 73 -6.26 -22.48 -16.74
C LYS A 73 -6.34 -22.33 -18.25
N TYR A 74 -5.97 -21.16 -18.78
CA TYR A 74 -6.24 -20.75 -20.16
C TYR A 74 -4.99 -20.36 -20.95
N GLY A 75 -3.83 -20.25 -20.29
CA GLY A 75 -2.55 -19.88 -20.92
C GLY A 75 -2.33 -18.37 -21.07
N PRO A 76 -1.17 -17.94 -21.59
CA PRO A 76 -0.74 -16.54 -21.59
C PRO A 76 -1.56 -15.61 -22.50
N GLN A 77 -2.29 -16.14 -23.48
CA GLN A 77 -3.14 -15.32 -24.37
C GLN A 77 -4.48 -14.91 -23.70
N SER A 78 -4.71 -15.34 -22.47
CA SER A 78 -5.97 -15.10 -21.74
C SER A 78 -5.92 -13.90 -20.79
N PHE A 79 -4.80 -13.19 -20.74
CA PHE A 79 -4.64 -12.05 -19.83
C PHE A 79 -5.62 -10.91 -20.17
N PRO A 80 -6.17 -10.23 -19.15
CA PRO A 80 -7.05 -9.09 -19.36
C PRO A 80 -6.25 -7.85 -19.78
N THR A 81 -6.95 -6.81 -20.24
CA THR A 81 -6.36 -5.53 -20.65
C THR A 81 -5.56 -4.83 -19.56
N SER A 82 -5.83 -5.12 -18.28
CA SER A 82 -5.03 -4.60 -17.17
C SER A 82 -3.61 -5.16 -17.11
N PHE A 83 -3.34 -6.29 -17.78
CA PHE A 83 -2.07 -6.99 -17.65
C PHE A 83 -0.91 -6.16 -18.17
N ASN A 84 -1.03 -5.51 -19.32
CA ASN A 84 0.10 -4.76 -19.90
C ASN A 84 0.55 -3.61 -18.99
N THR A 85 -0.40 -2.89 -18.38
CA THR A 85 -0.06 -1.84 -17.40
C THR A 85 0.61 -2.42 -16.15
N LEU A 86 0.21 -3.62 -15.71
CA LEU A 86 0.66 -4.22 -14.44
C LEU A 86 1.76 -5.27 -14.61
N GLU A 87 2.14 -5.61 -15.83
CA GLU A 87 3.15 -6.64 -16.15
C GLU A 87 4.44 -6.42 -15.36
N PRO A 88 4.97 -5.17 -15.23
CA PRO A 88 6.22 -4.94 -14.52
C PRO A 88 6.23 -5.39 -13.05
N PHE A 89 5.08 -5.60 -12.41
CA PHE A 89 5.01 -6.17 -11.04
C PHE A 89 5.30 -7.67 -11.00
N PHE A 90 5.23 -8.35 -12.14
CA PHE A 90 5.30 -9.79 -12.23
C PHE A 90 6.57 -10.25 -12.94
N THR A 91 7.00 -11.46 -12.58
CA THR A 91 8.10 -12.15 -13.24
C THR A 91 7.67 -13.56 -13.59
N TYR A 92 8.06 -14.02 -14.78
CA TYR A 92 7.82 -15.39 -15.19
C TYR A 92 8.92 -16.31 -14.67
N ASN A 93 8.56 -17.17 -13.72
CA ASN A 93 9.47 -18.18 -13.22
C ASN A 93 9.55 -19.34 -14.22
N HIS A 94 10.49 -19.25 -15.16
CA HIS A 94 10.71 -20.27 -16.19
C HIS A 94 10.93 -21.68 -15.62
N HIS A 95 11.55 -21.81 -14.44
CA HIS A 95 11.82 -23.10 -13.82
C HIS A 95 10.56 -23.81 -13.30
N ASN A 96 9.63 -23.03 -12.74
CA ASN A 96 8.39 -23.55 -12.17
C ASN A 96 7.16 -23.34 -13.07
N SER A 97 7.35 -22.70 -14.24
CA SER A 97 6.33 -22.31 -15.20
C SER A 97 5.13 -21.62 -14.53
N ILE A 98 5.41 -20.52 -13.83
CA ILE A 98 4.39 -19.75 -13.13
C ILE A 98 4.69 -18.25 -13.20
N LEU A 99 3.64 -17.45 -13.33
CA LEU A 99 3.70 -16.01 -13.13
C LEU A 99 3.61 -15.72 -11.62
N GLN A 100 4.55 -14.92 -11.10
CA GLN A 100 4.66 -14.61 -9.68
C GLN A 100 5.03 -13.13 -9.50
N LEU A 101 4.83 -12.55 -8.32
CA LEU A 101 5.36 -11.21 -8.02
C LEU A 101 6.89 -11.26 -7.90
N HIS A 102 7.53 -10.09 -8.01
CA HIS A 102 8.91 -9.93 -7.53
C HIS A 102 9.02 -10.31 -6.05
N SER A 103 10.20 -10.78 -5.64
CA SER A 103 10.40 -11.25 -4.26
C SER A 103 10.71 -10.14 -3.27
N GLU A 104 11.15 -8.98 -3.77
CA GLU A 104 11.52 -7.83 -2.95
C GLU A 104 10.36 -6.84 -2.95
N GLU A 105 9.82 -6.58 -1.76
CA GLU A 105 8.71 -5.67 -1.53
C GLU A 105 9.01 -4.81 -0.30
N GLU A 106 8.75 -3.51 -0.37
CA GLU A 106 8.89 -2.56 0.74
C GLU A 106 7.56 -1.84 0.98
N SER A 107 7.22 -1.56 2.24
CA SER A 107 5.94 -0.93 2.61
C SER A 107 6.18 0.31 3.45
N TYR A 108 5.61 1.43 3.01
CA TYR A 108 5.81 2.76 3.58
C TYR A 108 4.47 3.42 3.93
N GLY A 109 4.43 4.07 5.09
CA GLY A 109 3.37 4.98 5.48
C GLY A 109 3.84 6.42 5.36
N VAL A 110 3.16 7.20 4.54
CA VAL A 110 3.55 8.58 4.24
C VAL A 110 2.37 9.54 4.47
N SER A 111 2.64 10.73 4.99
CA SER A 111 1.64 11.80 5.05
C SER A 111 1.39 12.36 3.65
N LEU A 112 0.14 12.34 3.18
CA LEU A 112 -0.18 12.90 1.86
C LEU A 112 0.08 14.41 1.82
N VAL A 113 -0.21 15.12 2.93
CA VAL A 113 0.04 16.56 3.05
C VAL A 113 1.52 16.86 2.90
N ASP A 114 2.38 16.24 3.72
CA ASP A 114 3.82 16.47 3.67
C ASP A 114 4.43 16.13 2.30
N PHE A 115 3.90 15.09 1.63
CA PHE A 115 4.35 14.73 0.30
C PHE A 115 3.91 15.75 -0.75
N LEU A 116 2.67 16.24 -0.69
CA LEU A 116 2.21 17.30 -1.57
C LEU A 116 2.96 18.61 -1.34
N ASP A 117 3.25 18.96 -0.08
CA ASP A 117 4.09 20.10 0.25
C ASP A 117 5.48 19.96 -0.40
N PHE A 118 6.11 18.79 -0.27
CA PHE A 118 7.40 18.49 -0.89
C PHE A 118 7.39 18.68 -2.41
N VAL A 119 6.42 18.12 -3.13
CA VAL A 119 6.37 18.23 -4.60
C VAL A 119 5.87 19.60 -5.10
N THR A 120 5.40 20.46 -4.19
CA THR A 120 4.98 21.84 -4.51
C THR A 120 5.97 22.91 -4.02
N GLU A 121 7.10 22.50 -3.42
CA GLU A 121 8.19 23.42 -3.09
C GLU A 121 8.72 24.14 -4.34
N LYS A 122 9.11 25.42 -4.19
CA LYS A 122 9.51 26.27 -5.34
C LYS A 122 10.68 25.72 -6.15
N ASP A 123 11.56 24.97 -5.50
CA ASP A 123 12.79 24.44 -6.10
C ASP A 123 12.63 22.96 -6.50
N PHE A 124 11.45 22.37 -6.30
CA PHE A 124 11.18 20.99 -6.72
C PHE A 124 11.09 20.90 -8.24
N GLU A 125 11.91 20.02 -8.81
CA GLU A 125 11.89 19.70 -10.24
C GLU A 125 11.94 18.18 -10.40
N LEU A 126 10.81 17.59 -10.82
CA LEU A 126 10.69 16.15 -11.05
C LEU A 126 11.75 15.63 -12.04
N ASP A 127 12.07 16.42 -13.07
CA ASP A 127 13.05 16.09 -14.11
C ASP A 127 14.50 15.94 -13.61
N LYS A 128 14.81 16.42 -12.39
CA LYS A 128 16.13 16.30 -11.78
C LYS A 128 16.31 14.99 -10.99
N ILE A 129 15.23 14.26 -10.72
CA ILE A 129 15.30 12.99 -9.99
C ILE A 129 15.89 11.92 -10.90
N ASP A 130 16.95 11.25 -10.45
CA ASP A 130 17.45 10.05 -11.11
C ASP A 130 16.56 8.86 -10.72
N PHE A 131 15.61 8.53 -11.59
CA PHE A 131 14.67 7.42 -11.34
C PHE A 131 15.35 6.04 -11.38
N HIS A 132 16.47 5.87 -12.09
CA HIS A 132 17.18 4.58 -12.13
C HIS A 132 17.89 4.32 -10.80
N GLU A 133 18.39 5.38 -10.15
CA GLU A 133 18.96 5.34 -8.80
C GLU A 133 17.88 5.23 -7.71
N ASN A 134 16.85 6.08 -7.76
CA ASN A 134 15.85 6.20 -6.70
C ASN A 134 14.73 5.16 -6.79
N ILE A 135 14.55 4.49 -7.93
CA ILE A 135 13.59 3.39 -8.08
C ILE A 135 14.37 2.14 -8.47
N PRO A 136 14.95 1.40 -7.51
CA PRO A 136 15.63 0.13 -7.78
C PRO A 136 14.81 -0.86 -8.62
N ASP A 137 15.51 -1.56 -9.51
CA ASP A 137 14.89 -2.47 -10.48
C ASP A 137 14.28 -3.70 -9.80
N ASN A 138 13.05 -4.07 -10.18
CA ASN A 138 12.31 -5.23 -9.68
C ASN A 138 12.04 -5.22 -8.16
N VAL A 139 12.05 -4.05 -7.52
CA VAL A 139 11.59 -3.85 -6.14
C VAL A 139 10.20 -3.24 -6.16
N ILE A 140 9.26 -3.87 -5.46
CA ILE A 140 7.88 -3.38 -5.37
C ILE A 140 7.77 -2.47 -4.14
N TYR A 141 7.47 -1.20 -4.38
CA TYR A 141 7.20 -0.21 -3.35
C TYR A 141 5.70 -0.10 -3.10
N HIS A 142 5.28 -0.23 -1.85
CA HIS A 142 3.92 0.02 -1.42
C HIS A 142 3.89 1.30 -0.58
N PHE A 143 3.15 2.30 -1.03
CA PHE A 143 2.94 3.55 -0.28
C PHE A 143 1.48 3.65 0.16
N THR A 144 1.27 3.69 1.48
CA THR A 144 -0.03 3.97 2.09
C THR A 144 -0.02 5.41 2.60
N PHE A 145 -1.01 6.21 2.20
CA PHE A 145 -1.17 7.54 2.77
C PHE A 145 -1.83 7.44 4.15
N THR A 146 -1.10 7.83 5.20
CA THR A 146 -1.52 7.66 6.60
C THR A 146 -2.37 8.80 7.13
N THR A 147 -2.20 10.00 6.57
CA THR A 147 -2.84 11.26 6.98
C THR A 147 -3.17 12.11 5.76
N GLY A 148 -4.20 12.95 5.88
CA GLY A 148 -4.62 13.92 4.86
C GLY A 148 -5.34 13.34 3.64
N TYR A 149 -5.28 12.02 3.43
CA TYR A 149 -5.91 11.38 2.28
C TYR A 149 -7.43 11.51 2.28
N ASP A 150 -8.07 11.63 3.44
CA ASP A 150 -9.52 11.81 3.58
C ASP A 150 -9.97 13.28 3.51
N GLU A 151 -9.01 14.20 3.54
CA GLU A 151 -9.22 15.66 3.50
C GLU A 151 -8.93 16.24 2.11
N ILE A 152 -7.98 15.63 1.38
CA ILE A 152 -7.54 16.09 0.06
C ILE A 152 -8.34 15.40 -1.04
N ASN A 153 -8.96 16.23 -1.87
CA ASN A 153 -9.75 15.79 -3.02
C ASN A 153 -9.02 16.12 -4.32
N PHE A 154 -8.80 15.10 -5.15
CA PHE A 154 -8.35 15.25 -6.52
C PHE A 154 -9.60 15.41 -7.39
N SER A 155 -9.75 16.52 -8.11
CA SER A 155 -10.95 16.77 -8.89
C SER A 155 -10.62 17.25 -10.29
N ASN A 156 -11.36 16.71 -11.26
CA ASN A 156 -11.37 17.19 -12.63
C ASN A 156 -12.73 16.85 -13.28
N ASN A 157 -13.18 17.66 -14.24
CA ASN A 157 -14.36 17.39 -15.05
C ASN A 157 -15.64 17.03 -14.24
N GLY A 158 -15.79 17.61 -13.04
CA GLY A 158 -16.93 17.36 -12.16
C GLY A 158 -16.85 16.06 -11.34
N LYS A 159 -15.80 15.25 -11.53
CA LYS A 159 -15.48 14.09 -10.69
C LYS A 159 -14.56 14.47 -9.55
N THR A 160 -14.71 13.79 -8.42
CA THR A 160 -13.88 13.96 -7.23
C THR A 160 -13.38 12.61 -6.75
N PHE A 161 -12.10 12.55 -6.42
CA PHE A 161 -11.40 11.35 -6.01
C PHE A 161 -10.63 11.57 -4.71
N ILE A 162 -10.58 10.53 -3.89
CA ILE A 162 -9.67 10.40 -2.76
C ILE A 162 -8.67 9.29 -3.11
N VAL A 163 -7.37 9.53 -2.92
CA VAL A 163 -6.32 8.53 -3.16
C VAL A 163 -5.84 7.97 -1.82
N GLY A 164 -5.98 6.66 -1.61
CA GLY A 164 -5.63 6.05 -0.32
C GLY A 164 -4.21 5.48 -0.24
N GLY A 165 -3.58 5.26 -1.38
CA GLY A 165 -2.24 4.66 -1.49
C GLY A 165 -2.00 4.11 -2.89
N LEU A 166 -0.80 3.59 -3.12
CA LEU A 166 -0.38 3.01 -4.38
C LEU A 166 0.69 1.93 -4.22
N SER A 167 0.89 1.15 -5.27
CA SER A 167 2.07 0.30 -5.45
C SER A 167 2.84 0.77 -6.67
N LEU A 168 4.16 0.67 -6.65
CA LEU A 168 5.06 1.13 -7.71
C LEU A 168 6.18 0.11 -7.93
N VAL A 169 6.59 -0.10 -9.17
CA VAL A 169 7.74 -0.95 -9.52
C VAL A 169 8.41 -0.42 -10.78
N ARG A 170 9.75 -0.50 -10.85
CA ARG A 170 10.51 -0.29 -12.08
C ARG A 170 10.99 -1.62 -12.67
N GLN A 171 10.90 -1.74 -13.98
CA GLN A 171 11.55 -2.78 -14.76
C GLN A 171 12.25 -2.15 -15.97
N GLY A 172 13.58 -2.11 -15.96
CA GLY A 172 14.34 -1.42 -17.00
C GLY A 172 13.97 0.07 -17.09
N ASN A 173 13.46 0.51 -18.22
CA ASN A 173 13.02 1.90 -18.42
C ASN A 173 11.53 2.11 -18.12
N GLU A 174 10.80 1.08 -17.73
CA GLU A 174 9.37 1.17 -17.47
C GLU A 174 9.09 1.29 -15.97
N VAL A 175 8.22 2.22 -15.57
CA VAL A 175 7.69 2.29 -14.21
C VAL A 175 6.19 2.08 -14.26
N SER A 176 5.71 1.07 -13.54
CA SER A 176 4.28 0.82 -13.36
C SER A 176 3.84 1.31 -11.99
N ILE A 177 2.77 2.11 -11.98
CA ILE A 177 2.10 2.57 -10.76
C ILE A 177 0.67 2.04 -10.74
N LEU A 178 0.27 1.45 -9.61
CA LEU A 178 -1.09 1.00 -9.33
C LEU A 178 -1.65 1.78 -8.12
N ILE A 179 -2.47 2.77 -8.41
CA ILE A 179 -3.12 3.66 -7.45
C ILE A 179 -4.47 3.09 -7.03
N GLN A 180 -4.80 3.26 -5.75
CA GLN A 180 -6.13 3.00 -5.22
C GLN A 180 -6.84 4.29 -4.87
N ALA A 181 -8.03 4.47 -5.46
CA ALA A 181 -8.82 5.66 -5.28
C ALA A 181 -10.28 5.34 -4.99
N GLY A 182 -10.95 6.29 -4.34
CA GLY A 182 -12.41 6.32 -4.19
C GLY A 182 -12.98 7.49 -4.98
N GLU A 183 -13.84 7.21 -5.97
CA GLU A 183 -14.60 8.23 -6.70
C GLU A 183 -15.89 8.56 -5.95
N SER A 184 -16.15 9.84 -5.69
CA SER A 184 -17.43 10.30 -5.19
C SER A 184 -18.54 10.03 -6.21
N PHE A 185 -19.66 9.47 -5.77
CA PHE A 185 -20.76 9.10 -6.68
C PHE A 185 -22.13 9.35 -6.07
N GLU A 186 -23.14 9.51 -6.92
CA GLU A 186 -24.53 9.63 -6.49
C GLU A 186 -25.19 8.26 -6.32
N LYS A 187 -25.76 8.01 -5.13
CA LYS A 187 -26.38 6.72 -4.81
C LYS A 187 -27.53 6.36 -5.76
N GLN A 188 -28.34 7.35 -6.16
CA GLN A 188 -29.46 7.10 -7.05
C GLN A 188 -29.01 6.72 -8.47
N GLU A 189 -27.91 7.31 -8.95
CA GLU A 189 -27.32 6.97 -10.25
C GLU A 189 -26.73 5.56 -10.22
N ALA A 190 -26.02 5.19 -9.15
CA ALA A 190 -25.50 3.84 -8.98
C ALA A 190 -26.63 2.80 -8.93
N GLU A 191 -27.72 3.06 -8.20
CA GLU A 191 -28.90 2.18 -8.19
C GLU A 191 -29.49 2.00 -9.59
N ASN A 192 -29.62 3.08 -10.36
CA ASN A 192 -30.15 3.00 -11.72
C ASN A 192 -29.19 2.24 -12.65
N TYR A 193 -27.89 2.46 -12.50
CA TYR A 193 -26.86 1.73 -13.23
C TYR A 193 -26.96 0.22 -13.00
N PHE A 194 -27.14 -0.23 -11.75
CA PHE A 194 -27.24 -1.67 -11.44
C PHE A 194 -28.60 -2.31 -11.75
N LYS A 195 -29.68 -1.51 -11.89
CA LYS A 195 -30.94 -2.01 -12.49
C LYS A 195 -30.74 -2.44 -13.94
N GLU A 196 -29.87 -1.74 -14.67
CA GLU A 196 -29.58 -2.06 -16.07
C GLU A 196 -28.43 -3.03 -16.26
N ASN A 197 -27.48 -3.10 -15.32
CA ASN A 197 -26.29 -3.94 -15.39
C ASN A 197 -26.39 -5.12 -14.43
N THR A 198 -27.38 -5.97 -14.68
CA THR A 198 -27.62 -7.19 -13.91
C THR A 198 -26.59 -8.27 -14.22
N ARG A 199 -26.48 -9.26 -13.33
CA ARG A 199 -25.66 -10.45 -13.55
C ARG A 199 -25.94 -11.13 -14.90
N GLU A 200 -27.22 -11.32 -15.23
CA GLU A 200 -27.64 -11.94 -16.49
C GLU A 200 -27.10 -11.16 -17.71
N LYS A 201 -27.14 -9.83 -17.67
CA LYS A 201 -26.59 -9.00 -18.75
C LYS A 201 -25.07 -9.15 -18.85
N ILE A 202 -24.36 -9.18 -17.72
CA ILE A 202 -22.91 -9.38 -17.69
C ILE A 202 -22.55 -10.74 -18.31
N GLU A 203 -23.21 -11.83 -17.89
CA GLU A 203 -23.02 -13.18 -18.43
C GLU A 203 -23.30 -13.24 -19.94
N ASN A 204 -24.37 -12.60 -20.40
CA ASN A 204 -24.72 -12.53 -21.81
C ASN A 204 -23.69 -11.72 -22.62
N SER A 205 -23.15 -10.64 -22.05
CA SER A 205 -22.15 -9.75 -22.67
C SER A 205 -20.73 -10.30 -22.71
N LEU A 206 -20.44 -11.45 -22.08
CA LEU A 206 -19.12 -12.07 -22.13
C LEU A 206 -18.67 -12.30 -23.58
N HIS A 207 -17.46 -11.82 -23.90
CA HIS A 207 -16.89 -11.91 -25.24
C HIS A 207 -16.84 -13.37 -25.73
N PRO A 208 -17.17 -13.66 -27.00
CA PRO A 208 -17.16 -15.03 -27.53
C PRO A 208 -15.86 -15.80 -27.29
N HIS A 209 -14.72 -15.12 -27.39
CA HIS A 209 -13.41 -15.71 -27.08
C HIS A 209 -13.30 -16.18 -25.63
N LYS A 210 -13.78 -15.38 -24.66
CA LYS A 210 -13.81 -15.76 -23.23
C LYS A 210 -14.73 -16.96 -22.99
N LYS A 211 -15.89 -16.99 -23.66
CA LYS A 211 -16.81 -18.14 -23.62
C LYS A 211 -16.16 -19.40 -24.24
N ALA A 212 -15.43 -19.26 -25.34
CA ALA A 212 -14.73 -20.35 -26.00
C ALA A 212 -13.59 -20.94 -25.13
N LEU A 213 -12.95 -20.11 -24.32
CA LEU A 213 -11.98 -20.54 -23.30
C LEU A 213 -12.64 -21.24 -22.09
N GLY A 214 -13.97 -21.26 -22.00
CA GLY A 214 -14.70 -21.86 -20.87
C GLY A 214 -14.79 -20.96 -19.63
N MET A 215 -14.50 -19.66 -19.75
CA MET A 215 -14.59 -18.73 -18.64
C MET A 215 -16.05 -18.51 -18.22
N THR A 216 -16.34 -18.61 -16.92
CA THR A 216 -17.67 -18.42 -16.35
C THR A 216 -17.62 -17.53 -15.11
N LEU A 217 -18.74 -16.92 -14.73
CA LEU A 217 -18.86 -16.22 -13.44
C LEU A 217 -18.98 -17.27 -12.32
N GLU A 218 -17.85 -17.66 -11.74
CA GLU A 218 -17.78 -18.71 -10.72
C GLU A 218 -18.47 -18.32 -9.40
N ASN A 219 -18.54 -17.02 -9.07
CA ASN A 219 -19.06 -16.53 -7.79
C ASN A 219 -20.56 -16.25 -7.84
N LYS A 220 -21.30 -16.45 -6.74
CA LYS A 220 -22.77 -16.24 -6.66
C LYS A 220 -23.17 -14.80 -6.27
N ASP A 221 -22.20 -13.90 -6.23
CA ASP A 221 -22.43 -12.52 -5.85
C ASP A 221 -23.25 -11.77 -6.92
N GLU A 222 -23.77 -10.61 -6.56
CA GLU A 222 -24.47 -9.69 -7.47
C GLU A 222 -23.59 -8.47 -7.76
N PRO A 223 -23.73 -7.84 -8.94
CA PRO A 223 -22.99 -6.63 -9.24
C PRO A 223 -23.45 -5.50 -8.30
N GLY A 224 -22.53 -4.67 -7.86
CA GLY A 224 -22.83 -3.63 -6.89
C GLY A 224 -21.65 -2.70 -6.63
N VAL A 225 -21.91 -1.64 -5.86
CA VAL A 225 -20.85 -0.70 -5.46
C VAL A 225 -19.93 -1.39 -4.45
N VAL A 226 -18.64 -1.39 -4.75
CA VAL A 226 -17.59 -1.70 -3.77
C VAL A 226 -17.11 -0.40 -3.15
N TYR A 227 -17.35 -0.24 -1.85
CA TYR A 227 -17.01 0.97 -1.13
C TYR A 227 -15.51 1.09 -0.88
N PHE A 228 -14.95 2.27 -1.13
CA PHE A 228 -13.55 2.55 -0.86
C PHE A 228 -13.31 2.81 0.63
N LYS A 229 -12.43 2.04 1.29
CA LYS A 229 -12.12 2.15 2.73
C LYS A 229 -13.38 2.28 3.62
N ASP A 230 -14.39 1.45 3.35
CA ASP A 230 -15.69 1.42 4.04
C ASP A 230 -16.52 2.73 4.00
N ARG A 231 -16.14 3.69 3.15
CA ARG A 231 -16.88 4.94 2.93
C ARG A 231 -18.00 4.75 1.92
N ASN A 232 -19.24 4.89 2.40
CA ASN A 232 -20.44 4.64 1.60
C ASN A 232 -20.74 5.71 0.52
N ASP A 233 -19.94 6.76 0.48
CA ASP A 233 -19.96 7.87 -0.48
C ASP A 233 -18.87 7.74 -1.56
N LEU A 234 -17.97 6.75 -1.45
CA LEU A 234 -16.85 6.56 -2.37
C LEU A 234 -16.89 5.17 -3.03
N TRP A 235 -16.79 5.14 -4.35
CA TRP A 235 -16.72 3.93 -5.15
C TRP A 235 -15.25 3.57 -5.43
N SER A 236 -14.84 2.35 -5.07
CA SER A 236 -13.49 1.83 -5.26
C SER A 236 -13.05 1.77 -6.73
N HIS A 237 -11.86 2.31 -6.99
CA HIS A 237 -11.19 2.32 -8.29
C HIS A 237 -9.72 1.89 -8.14
N ASN A 238 -9.28 1.06 -9.08
CA ASN A 238 -7.88 0.74 -9.31
C ASN A 238 -7.42 1.51 -10.56
N ILE A 239 -6.43 2.39 -10.42
CA ILE A 239 -5.94 3.24 -11.51
C ILE A 239 -4.48 2.88 -11.77
N GLY A 240 -4.18 2.42 -12.98
CA GLY A 240 -2.85 2.02 -13.42
C GLY A 240 -2.25 3.04 -14.38
N VAL A 241 -0.95 3.28 -14.24
CA VAL A 241 -0.17 4.10 -15.18
C VAL A 241 1.15 3.39 -15.48
N LEU A 242 1.48 3.27 -16.75
CA LEU A 242 2.78 2.80 -17.22
C LEU A 242 3.56 3.97 -17.81
N PHE A 243 4.74 4.23 -17.27
CA PHE A 243 5.65 5.29 -17.71
C PHE A 243 6.84 4.69 -18.46
N ASP A 244 7.29 5.37 -19.52
CA ASP A 244 8.61 5.19 -20.12
C ASP A 244 9.55 6.31 -19.63
N LEU A 245 10.59 5.94 -18.89
CA LEU A 245 11.56 6.88 -18.32
C LEU A 245 12.54 7.46 -19.35
N GLN A 246 12.78 6.73 -20.45
CA GLN A 246 13.68 7.15 -21.51
C GLN A 246 13.02 8.22 -22.38
N ASP A 247 11.77 7.98 -22.80
CA ASP A 247 11.00 8.90 -23.64
C ASP A 247 10.24 9.95 -22.82
N ARG A 248 10.19 9.78 -21.49
CA ARG A 248 9.46 10.63 -20.54
C ARG A 248 7.98 10.75 -20.91
N SER A 249 7.37 9.61 -21.22
CA SER A 249 5.97 9.49 -21.62
C SER A 249 5.16 8.64 -20.65
N ILE A 250 3.85 8.83 -20.68
CA ILE A 250 2.89 7.84 -20.19
C ILE A 250 2.51 6.98 -21.39
N ASP A 251 2.84 5.70 -21.32
CA ASP A 251 2.59 4.75 -22.40
C ASP A 251 1.18 4.15 -22.30
N ILE A 252 0.71 3.88 -21.08
CA ILE A 252 -0.62 3.32 -20.84
C ILE A 252 -1.26 3.98 -19.63
N ARG A 253 -2.50 4.45 -19.81
CA ARG A 253 -3.44 4.80 -18.74
C ARG A 253 -4.51 3.72 -18.63
N PHE A 254 -4.79 3.33 -17.40
CA PHE A 254 -5.74 2.29 -17.09
C PHE A 254 -6.60 2.68 -15.89
N VAL A 255 -7.91 2.50 -16.01
CA VAL A 255 -8.85 2.70 -14.91
C VAL A 255 -9.75 1.48 -14.82
N ALA A 256 -9.95 0.97 -13.62
CA ALA A 256 -10.87 -0.11 -13.32
C ALA A 256 -11.73 0.24 -12.11
N ARG A 257 -13.01 0.52 -12.36
CA ARG A 257 -14.03 0.70 -11.32
C ARG A 257 -14.54 -0.66 -10.86
N ASP A 258 -14.48 -0.93 -9.56
CA ASP A 258 -14.85 -2.23 -8.99
C ASP A 258 -16.36 -2.35 -8.80
N GLU A 259 -17.00 -3.23 -9.57
CA GLU A 259 -18.45 -3.47 -9.55
C GLU A 259 -18.79 -4.81 -8.86
N ASN A 260 -17.91 -5.29 -7.98
CA ASN A 260 -17.98 -6.53 -7.19
C ASN A 260 -17.85 -7.82 -8.04
N LEU A 261 -18.66 -7.96 -9.10
CA LEU A 261 -18.58 -9.09 -10.04
C LEU A 261 -17.66 -8.84 -11.23
N SER A 262 -17.43 -7.57 -11.57
CA SER A 262 -16.69 -7.16 -12.76
C SER A 262 -16.00 -5.82 -12.51
N PHE A 263 -15.05 -5.49 -13.38
CA PHE A 263 -14.52 -4.14 -13.47
C PHE A 263 -15.11 -3.43 -14.69
N LYS A 264 -15.57 -2.20 -14.50
CA LYS A 264 -15.75 -1.29 -15.62
C LYS A 264 -14.40 -0.66 -15.93
N VAL A 265 -13.87 -0.97 -17.11
CA VAL A 265 -12.50 -0.66 -17.50
C VAL A 265 -12.45 0.44 -18.56
N PHE A 266 -11.52 1.37 -18.39
CA PHE A 266 -11.12 2.35 -19.39
C PHE A 266 -9.62 2.30 -19.60
N THR A 267 -9.16 2.32 -20.85
CA THR A 267 -7.71 2.33 -21.17
C THR A 267 -7.44 2.81 -22.59
N ASP A 268 -6.24 3.35 -22.80
CA ASP A 268 -5.69 3.69 -24.11
C ASP A 268 -4.74 2.62 -24.66
N ASP A 269 -4.61 1.46 -24.00
CA ASP A 269 -4.03 0.25 -24.60
C ASP A 269 -5.05 -0.45 -25.51
N PHE A 270 -5.22 0.12 -26.70
CA PHE A 270 -6.16 -0.40 -27.69
C PHE A 270 -5.71 -1.75 -28.27
N ASN A 271 -4.41 -2.04 -28.28
CA ASN A 271 -3.90 -3.30 -28.82
C ASN A 271 -4.34 -4.48 -27.96
N ALA A 272 -4.36 -4.32 -26.64
CA ALA A 272 -4.90 -5.35 -25.74
C ALA A 272 -6.41 -5.59 -25.92
N ILE A 273 -7.16 -4.57 -26.34
CA ILE A 273 -8.62 -4.66 -26.54
C ILE A 273 -8.96 -5.37 -27.86
N PHE A 274 -8.21 -5.10 -28.92
CA PHE A 274 -8.52 -5.55 -30.28
C PHE A 274 -7.57 -6.64 -30.79
N ASN A 275 -7.03 -7.45 -29.89
CA ASN A 275 -6.14 -8.56 -30.22
C ASN A 275 -6.90 -9.60 -31.08
N GLY A 276 -6.77 -9.46 -32.40
CA GLY A 276 -7.56 -10.17 -33.40
C GLY A 276 -8.46 -9.21 -34.19
N LYS A 277 -7.98 -8.75 -35.36
CA LYS A 277 -8.68 -7.87 -36.31
C LYS A 277 -9.92 -8.51 -36.96
N GLU A 278 -10.88 -8.94 -36.16
CA GLU A 278 -12.15 -9.41 -36.66
C GLU A 278 -13.26 -8.56 -36.04
N SER A 279 -13.83 -7.66 -36.84
CA SER A 279 -15.20 -7.14 -36.76
C SER A 279 -15.49 -5.68 -36.38
N LEU A 280 -14.53 -4.75 -36.36
CA LEU A 280 -14.86 -3.32 -36.26
C LEU A 280 -14.44 -2.55 -37.51
N SER A 281 -15.36 -1.72 -38.03
CA SER A 281 -15.03 -0.79 -39.09
C SER A 281 -14.05 0.26 -38.58
N GLU A 282 -13.28 0.90 -39.46
CA GLU A 282 -12.38 2.01 -39.08
C GLU A 282 -13.13 3.13 -38.34
N LYS A 283 -14.41 3.32 -38.68
CA LYS A 283 -15.29 4.29 -38.02
C LYS A 283 -15.62 3.87 -36.59
N ASP A 284 -16.02 2.63 -36.37
CA ASP A 284 -16.38 2.13 -35.03
C ASP A 284 -15.15 2.07 -34.11
N PHE A 285 -13.98 1.72 -34.66
CA PHE A 285 -12.71 1.79 -33.94
C PHE A 285 -12.37 3.22 -33.50
N LYS A 286 -12.52 4.20 -34.41
CA LYS A 286 -12.29 5.60 -34.10
C LYS A 286 -13.25 6.13 -33.04
N GLU A 287 -14.54 5.80 -33.14
CA GLU A 287 -15.55 6.19 -32.16
C GLU A 287 -15.27 5.57 -30.79
N TYR A 288 -14.91 4.29 -30.74
CA TYR A 288 -14.50 3.63 -29.50
C TYR A 288 -13.28 4.30 -28.86
N HIS A 289 -12.25 4.60 -29.67
CA HIS A 289 -11.05 5.30 -29.23
C HIS A 289 -11.39 6.68 -28.63
N GLU A 290 -12.16 7.50 -29.35
CA GLU A 290 -12.58 8.83 -28.88
C GLU A 290 -13.37 8.74 -27.56
N ASN A 291 -14.23 7.73 -27.42
CA ASN A 291 -14.98 7.50 -26.18
C ASN A 291 -14.08 7.07 -25.01
N GLN A 292 -13.12 6.16 -25.23
CA GLN A 292 -12.18 5.74 -24.18
C GLN A 292 -11.33 6.91 -23.69
N VAL A 293 -10.76 7.69 -24.61
CA VAL A 293 -9.97 8.87 -24.26
C VAL A 293 -10.81 9.89 -23.50
N LYS A 294 -12.05 10.14 -23.95
CA LYS A 294 -12.96 11.05 -23.24
C LYS A 294 -13.24 10.60 -21.81
N GLU A 295 -13.44 9.30 -21.59
CA GLU A 295 -13.66 8.77 -20.24
C GLU A 295 -12.40 8.85 -19.38
N LEU A 296 -11.22 8.57 -19.94
CA LEU A 296 -9.94 8.69 -19.24
C LEU A 296 -9.67 10.13 -18.79
N ASN A 297 -10.05 11.14 -19.58
CA ASN A 297 -9.86 12.55 -19.21
C ASN A 297 -10.62 12.93 -17.92
N ASN A 298 -11.63 12.16 -17.50
CA ASN A 298 -12.29 12.37 -16.21
C ASN A 298 -11.40 12.03 -15.01
N TYR A 299 -10.24 11.39 -15.23
CA TYR A 299 -9.29 10.95 -14.21
C TYR A 299 -7.94 11.69 -14.29
N ASP A 300 -7.81 12.74 -15.11
CA ASP A 300 -6.53 13.44 -15.30
C ASP A 300 -5.94 13.96 -13.98
N ALA A 301 -6.74 14.41 -13.02
CA ALA A 301 -6.22 14.82 -11.71
C ALA A 301 -5.47 13.68 -10.98
N VAL A 302 -5.88 12.42 -11.16
CA VAL A 302 -5.18 11.27 -10.59
C VAL A 302 -3.97 10.88 -11.42
N PHE A 303 -4.03 11.00 -12.76
CA PHE A 303 -2.88 10.77 -13.63
C PHE A 303 -1.78 11.82 -13.43
N ASP A 304 -2.15 13.09 -13.25
CA ASP A 304 -1.24 14.18 -12.90
C ASP A 304 -0.57 13.90 -11.56
N PHE A 305 -1.34 13.47 -10.56
CA PHE A 305 -0.79 13.04 -9.28
C PHE A 305 0.16 11.84 -9.41
N ALA A 306 -0.12 10.90 -10.32
CA ALA A 306 0.74 9.75 -10.59
C ALA A 306 2.14 10.16 -11.08
N ASN A 307 2.26 11.25 -11.86
CA ASN A 307 3.57 11.79 -12.26
C ASN A 307 4.41 12.16 -11.03
N TYR A 308 3.82 12.88 -10.08
CA TYR A 308 4.49 13.26 -8.84
C TYR A 308 4.84 12.05 -7.97
N CYS A 309 4.02 10.99 -8.00
CA CYS A 309 4.27 9.76 -7.26
C CYS A 309 5.57 9.04 -7.67
N LEU A 310 6.15 9.33 -8.84
CA LEU A 310 7.50 8.87 -9.21
C LEU A 310 8.57 9.39 -8.24
N ALA A 311 8.33 10.51 -7.56
CA ALA A 311 9.23 11.08 -6.56
C ALA A 311 9.11 10.42 -5.17
N LEU A 312 8.10 9.56 -4.91
CA LEU A 312 7.88 8.97 -3.59
C LEU A 312 9.09 8.19 -3.05
N PRO A 313 9.76 7.31 -3.84
CA PRO A 313 10.98 6.65 -3.39
C PRO A 313 12.09 7.64 -3.02
N SER A 314 12.37 8.64 -3.87
CA SER A 314 13.35 9.71 -3.58
C SER A 314 13.01 10.45 -2.29
N TYR A 315 11.74 10.86 -2.15
CA TYR A 315 11.23 11.56 -0.98
C TYR A 315 11.46 10.76 0.31
N VAL A 316 11.20 9.45 0.30
CA VAL A 316 11.42 8.60 1.46
C VAL A 316 12.91 8.40 1.75
N PHE A 317 13.74 8.22 0.72
CA PHE A 317 15.18 8.03 0.88
C PHE A 317 15.87 9.30 1.41
N GLU A 318 15.47 10.48 0.94
CA GLU A 318 15.96 11.77 1.43
C GLU A 318 15.59 12.04 2.90
N ASN A 319 14.59 11.33 3.41
CA ASN A 319 14.07 11.49 4.77
C ASN A 319 14.19 10.19 5.58
N GLU A 320 15.16 9.34 5.24
CA GLU A 320 15.37 8.04 5.89
C GLU A 320 15.61 8.15 7.40
N ASP A 321 16.16 9.29 7.84
CA ASP A 321 16.46 9.61 9.24
C ASP A 321 15.21 9.79 10.11
N ARG A 322 14.05 10.05 9.47
CA ARG A 322 12.74 10.19 10.12
C ARG A 322 11.88 8.92 10.04
N ILE A 323 12.42 7.83 9.51
CA ILE A 323 11.68 6.58 9.37
C ILE A 323 11.62 5.83 10.70
N VAL A 324 10.42 5.43 11.08
CA VAL A 324 10.15 4.50 12.18
C VAL A 324 9.58 3.21 11.61
N ASP A 325 10.31 2.11 11.78
CA ASP A 325 9.83 0.79 11.33
C ASP A 325 8.97 0.10 12.40
N VAL A 326 7.88 -0.51 11.96
CA VAL A 326 7.06 -1.42 12.77
C VAL A 326 6.90 -2.72 12.00
N THR A 327 7.26 -3.84 12.63
CA THR A 327 7.11 -5.15 12.00
C THR A 327 5.70 -5.71 12.24
N TYR A 328 5.02 -6.07 11.15
CA TYR A 328 3.71 -6.69 11.17
C TYR A 328 3.80 -8.16 10.74
N GLU A 329 3.00 -9.02 11.36
CA GLU A 329 2.85 -10.40 10.90
C GLU A 329 2.05 -10.45 9.61
N THR A 330 2.46 -11.33 8.70
CA THR A 330 1.72 -11.60 7.46
C THR A 330 0.73 -12.73 7.67
N ASN A 331 -0.19 -12.89 6.72
CA ASN A 331 -1.12 -14.02 6.72
C ASN A 331 -0.45 -15.38 6.46
N LEU A 332 0.87 -15.43 6.25
CA LEU A 332 1.58 -16.68 5.99
C LEU A 332 1.49 -17.66 7.17
N ASN A 333 1.43 -17.13 8.40
CA ASN A 333 1.17 -17.92 9.62
C ASN A 333 -0.18 -18.64 9.57
N THR A 334 -1.15 -18.15 8.78
CA THR A 334 -2.47 -18.80 8.64
C THR A 334 -2.41 -20.09 7.82
N ILE A 335 -1.46 -20.17 6.88
CA ILE A 335 -1.29 -21.33 5.98
C ILE A 335 -0.17 -22.27 6.41
N ILE A 336 0.93 -21.76 7.01
CA ILE A 336 2.05 -22.58 7.51
C ILE A 336 2.05 -22.58 9.05
N LYS A 337 1.12 -23.35 9.64
CA LYS A 337 0.91 -23.41 11.11
C LYS A 337 1.73 -24.45 11.86
N GLY A 338 2.10 -25.56 11.20
CA GLY A 338 2.66 -26.72 11.90
C GLY A 338 3.52 -27.64 11.03
N PRO A 339 3.96 -28.79 11.58
CA PRO A 339 4.89 -29.69 10.88
C PRO A 339 4.36 -30.20 9.53
N LEU A 340 3.05 -30.48 9.44
CA LEU A 340 2.43 -30.97 8.21
C LEU A 340 2.44 -29.92 7.08
N SER A 341 1.98 -28.70 7.36
CA SER A 341 2.02 -27.60 6.39
C SER A 341 3.47 -27.19 6.06
N LYS A 342 4.38 -27.18 7.05
CA LYS A 342 5.83 -26.96 6.78
C LYS A 342 6.40 -27.99 5.81
N ARG A 343 6.00 -29.27 5.94
CA ARG A 343 6.38 -30.33 4.99
C ARG A 343 5.78 -30.10 3.61
N GLU A 344 4.53 -29.65 3.53
CA GLU A 344 3.85 -29.34 2.27
C GLU A 344 4.58 -28.24 1.48
N PHE A 345 4.99 -27.16 2.14
CA PHE A 345 5.72 -26.03 1.54
C PHE A 345 7.25 -26.21 1.57
N SER A 346 7.77 -27.39 1.89
CA SER A 346 9.21 -27.65 1.99
C SER A 346 9.97 -27.46 0.68
N SER A 347 9.30 -27.63 -0.47
CA SER A 347 9.91 -27.43 -1.79
C SER A 347 10.08 -25.96 -2.17
N VAL A 348 9.42 -25.04 -1.48
CA VAL A 348 9.51 -23.61 -1.75
C VAL A 348 10.69 -23.01 -0.98
N SER A 349 11.51 -22.22 -1.68
CA SER A 349 12.66 -21.51 -1.10
C SER A 349 12.25 -20.61 0.06
N GLY A 350 13.13 -20.46 1.05
CA GLY A 350 12.93 -19.58 2.21
C GLY A 350 12.73 -18.12 1.82
N LYS A 351 13.31 -17.68 0.69
CA LYS A 351 13.21 -16.29 0.21
C LYS A 351 11.77 -15.82 -0.04
N TYR A 352 10.85 -16.74 -0.33
CA TYR A 352 9.44 -16.41 -0.53
C TYR A 352 8.64 -16.43 0.76
N LYS A 353 9.15 -17.02 1.85
CA LYS A 353 8.38 -17.27 3.07
C LYS A 353 8.51 -16.08 4.04
N ILE A 354 7.78 -15.02 3.75
CA ILE A 354 7.77 -13.79 4.55
C ILE A 354 6.67 -13.91 5.60
N PHE A 355 7.04 -14.30 6.83
CA PHE A 355 6.10 -14.45 7.95
C PHE A 355 5.80 -13.13 8.67
N ALA A 356 6.70 -12.16 8.54
CA ALA A 356 6.55 -10.82 9.05
C ALA A 356 7.32 -9.87 8.13
N LYS A 357 6.80 -8.65 7.96
CA LYS A 357 7.38 -7.62 7.10
C LYS A 357 7.39 -6.28 7.84
N PRO A 358 8.46 -5.48 7.74
CA PRO A 358 8.46 -4.12 8.26
C PRO A 358 7.53 -3.21 7.44
N PHE A 359 6.85 -2.32 8.14
CA PHE A 359 6.15 -1.17 7.59
C PHE A 359 6.83 0.09 8.12
N TYR A 360 7.33 0.90 7.21
CA TYR A 360 8.16 2.07 7.49
C TYR A 360 7.29 3.32 7.54
N TYR A 361 7.01 3.84 8.73
CA TYR A 361 6.31 5.10 8.90
C TYR A 361 7.28 6.26 8.76
N LEU A 362 6.98 7.20 7.86
CA LEU A 362 7.70 8.47 7.80
C LEU A 362 7.00 9.47 8.73
N GLU A 363 7.70 9.90 9.80
CA GLU A 363 7.15 10.88 10.73
C GLU A 363 6.92 12.23 10.04
N SER A 364 5.74 12.84 10.22
CA SER A 364 5.41 14.13 9.61
C SER A 364 6.15 15.29 10.27
N LYS A 365 6.55 16.31 9.49
CA LYS A 365 7.19 17.53 10.04
C LYS A 365 6.20 18.41 10.83
N GLU A 366 4.92 18.35 10.47
CA GLU A 366 3.80 19.07 11.12
C GLU A 366 3.41 18.43 12.48
N GLN A 367 3.86 17.20 12.75
CA GLN A 367 3.87 16.65 14.10
C GLN A 367 5.00 17.31 14.87
N THR A 368 4.68 18.38 15.59
CA THR A 368 5.62 19.09 16.45
C THR A 368 6.19 18.14 17.50
N VAL A 369 7.38 17.58 17.22
CA VAL A 369 8.33 17.21 18.26
C VAL A 369 8.80 18.52 18.86
N ILE A 370 8.30 18.84 20.05
CA ILE A 370 8.92 19.84 20.92
C ILE A 370 10.27 19.26 21.33
N ILE A 371 11.31 19.54 20.56
CA ILE A 371 12.68 19.45 21.06
C ILE A 371 12.87 20.68 21.96
N SER A 372 12.67 20.49 23.26
CA SER A 372 13.23 21.39 24.28
C SER A 372 13.55 20.59 25.54
N ASP A 373 14.73 20.00 25.57
CA ASP A 373 15.82 20.47 26.42
C ASP A 373 16.95 19.45 26.37
N GLU A 374 18.17 19.97 26.29
CA GLU A 374 19.42 19.23 26.45
C GLU A 374 19.34 18.32 27.69
N LEU A 375 19.38 17.01 27.46
CA LEU A 375 19.91 16.06 28.42
C LEU A 375 21.14 15.46 27.77
N THR A 376 22.29 16.07 28.10
CA THR A 376 23.57 15.38 28.08
C THR A 376 23.43 14.10 28.89
N ASP A 377 23.37 12.96 28.21
CA ASP A 377 23.80 11.70 28.79
C ASP A 377 24.97 11.20 27.94
N GLU A 378 26.16 11.24 28.55
CA GLU A 378 27.46 10.93 27.97
C GLU A 378 27.68 9.41 27.81
N SER A 379 26.64 8.65 27.43
CA SER A 379 26.69 7.19 27.53
C SER A 379 26.85 6.41 26.24
N PHE A 380 26.97 7.04 25.06
CA PHE A 380 27.49 6.37 23.85
C PHE A 380 28.16 7.35 22.89
N LYS A 381 29.47 7.16 22.64
CA LYS A 381 30.15 7.83 21.53
C LYS A 381 29.65 7.22 20.21
N VAL A 382 29.07 8.03 19.33
CA VAL A 382 28.81 7.64 17.95
C VAL A 382 30.15 7.37 17.28
N GLU A 383 30.44 6.09 17.06
CA GLU A 383 31.72 5.62 16.54
C GLU A 383 31.72 5.75 15.01
N LYS A 384 32.37 6.82 14.50
CA LYS A 384 32.50 7.15 13.08
C LYS A 384 33.58 6.33 12.35
N THR A 385 33.90 5.14 12.83
CA THR A 385 35.11 4.41 12.39
C THR A 385 34.88 3.48 11.21
N GLY A 386 33.65 3.25 10.70
CA GLY A 386 33.45 2.34 9.57
C GLY A 386 32.00 2.10 9.12
N PHE A 387 31.82 1.28 8.08
CA PHE A 387 30.52 0.86 7.54
C PHE A 387 30.49 -0.65 7.27
N TRP A 388 29.28 -1.22 7.16
CA TRP A 388 29.10 -2.63 6.80
C TRP A 388 29.09 -2.79 5.28
N LYS A 389 30.02 -3.57 4.75
CA LYS A 389 30.04 -3.99 3.34
C LYS A 389 29.36 -5.36 3.22
N ARG A 390 28.27 -5.45 2.45
CA ARG A 390 27.61 -6.72 2.15
C ARG A 390 28.51 -7.58 1.25
N LEU A 391 28.59 -8.87 1.55
CA LEU A 391 29.29 -9.91 0.79
C LEU A 391 28.28 -10.95 0.30
N ASN A 392 28.71 -11.87 -0.57
CA ASN A 392 27.84 -12.96 -1.03
C ASN A 392 27.43 -13.86 0.15
N ILE A 393 26.28 -14.53 0.03
CA ILE A 393 25.61 -15.29 1.12
C ILE A 393 26.49 -16.43 1.69
N ASP A 394 27.51 -16.85 0.96
CA ASP A 394 28.47 -17.91 1.26
C ASP A 394 29.89 -17.40 1.57
N GLU A 395 30.14 -16.09 1.52
CA GLU A 395 31.45 -15.50 1.81
C GLU A 395 31.59 -15.14 3.29
N GLU A 396 32.71 -15.56 3.89
CA GLU A 396 33.10 -15.21 5.26
C GLU A 396 33.67 -13.78 5.31
N GLY A 397 33.04 -12.91 6.09
CA GLY A 397 33.52 -11.60 6.48
C GLY A 397 33.86 -11.51 7.96
N PHE A 398 34.23 -10.33 8.43
CA PHE A 398 34.61 -10.09 9.82
C PHE A 398 33.74 -9.02 10.47
N ASP A 399 33.39 -9.20 11.74
CA ASP A 399 32.72 -8.19 12.55
C ASP A 399 33.70 -7.12 13.07
N LYS A 400 33.16 -6.11 13.76
CA LYS A 400 33.93 -5.01 14.40
C LYS A 400 35.04 -5.46 15.35
N LYS A 401 35.00 -6.72 15.82
CA LYS A 401 35.93 -7.29 16.80
C LYS A 401 36.84 -8.36 16.19
N GLY A 402 36.80 -8.53 14.87
CA GLY A 402 37.60 -9.52 14.15
C GLY A 402 37.05 -10.95 14.21
N ASN A 403 35.81 -11.16 14.64
CA ASN A 403 35.18 -12.49 14.60
C ASN A 403 34.61 -12.77 13.21
N LYS A 404 34.70 -14.03 12.78
CA LYS A 404 34.16 -14.47 11.49
C LYS A 404 32.63 -14.48 11.50
N ILE A 405 32.04 -13.86 10.48
CA ILE A 405 30.60 -13.83 10.22
C ILE A 405 30.36 -14.06 8.72
N ILE A 406 29.15 -14.42 8.29
CA ILE A 406 28.87 -14.75 6.89
C ILE A 406 27.96 -13.67 6.27
N GLY A 407 28.26 -13.26 5.03
CA GLY A 407 27.40 -12.36 4.24
C GLY A 407 27.60 -10.86 4.45
N LYS A 408 28.54 -10.44 5.32
CA LYS A 408 28.95 -9.03 5.48
C LYS A 408 30.29 -8.91 6.20
N THR A 409 31.00 -7.80 5.98
CA THR A 409 32.23 -7.46 6.72
C THR A 409 32.24 -5.99 7.15
N TRP A 410 32.84 -5.70 8.30
CA TRP A 410 33.08 -4.33 8.77
C TRP A 410 34.29 -3.73 8.05
N VAL A 411 34.17 -2.48 7.57
CA VAL A 411 35.23 -1.75 6.86
C VAL A 411 35.46 -0.41 7.54
N GLU A 412 36.68 -0.14 8.01
CA GLU A 412 36.99 1.13 8.69
C GLU A 412 37.18 2.31 7.71
N ARG A 413 36.58 3.47 8.02
CA ARG A 413 36.78 4.74 7.30
C ARG A 413 37.66 5.66 8.14
N ASN A 414 38.82 6.04 7.61
CA ASN A 414 39.63 7.14 8.12
C ASN A 414 39.47 8.33 7.18
N ASP A 415 38.69 9.35 7.56
CA ASP A 415 38.85 10.71 7.03
C ASP A 415 38.32 11.77 8.01
N ILE A 416 39.02 12.90 8.01
CA ILE A 416 39.27 13.83 9.12
C ILE A 416 38.41 15.11 9.02
N PHE A 417 37.95 15.57 10.20
CA PHE A 417 37.43 16.88 10.64
C PHE A 417 37.38 18.09 9.68
N TYR A 418 36.30 18.89 9.76
CA TYR A 418 36.33 20.28 10.27
C TYR A 418 34.97 20.72 10.86
N SER A 419 35.02 21.40 12.01
CA SER A 419 33.91 22.06 12.71
C SER A 419 33.97 23.57 12.50
N THR A 420 32.84 24.26 12.34
CA THR A 420 32.67 25.67 12.73
C THR A 420 31.22 25.98 13.12
N SER A 421 31.08 26.99 13.99
CA SER A 421 30.00 27.24 14.95
C SER A 421 28.98 28.34 14.57
N LYS A 422 27.74 28.15 15.06
CA LYS A 422 26.66 29.10 15.46
C LYS A 422 26.39 30.38 14.64
N GLY A 423 25.14 30.48 14.16
CA GLY A 423 24.37 31.72 14.05
C GLY A 423 22.97 31.48 14.64
N VAL A 424 22.56 32.30 15.62
CA VAL A 424 21.24 32.26 16.26
C VAL A 424 20.23 33.02 15.40
N THR A 425 19.05 32.45 15.17
CA THR A 425 17.88 33.20 14.68
C THR A 425 16.66 32.83 15.52
N LYS A 426 16.02 33.84 16.11
CA LYS A 426 14.80 33.76 16.91
C LYS A 426 13.62 33.30 16.05
N ILE A 427 12.76 32.45 16.60
CA ILE A 427 11.46 32.07 16.05
C ILE A 427 10.38 32.50 17.05
N GLU A 428 9.31 33.08 16.53
CA GLU A 428 8.18 33.66 17.27
C GLU A 428 7.35 32.58 18.00
N GLN A 429 6.75 32.97 19.13
CA GLN A 429 6.16 32.09 20.15
C GLN A 429 4.81 31.48 19.73
N ILE A 430 4.64 30.18 19.95
CA ILE A 430 3.34 29.52 20.09
C ILE A 430 2.73 29.96 21.43
N GLU A 431 1.45 30.36 21.45
CA GLU A 431 0.77 30.81 22.67
C GLU A 431 0.77 29.72 23.75
N SER A 432 1.68 29.83 24.72
CA SER A 432 1.62 29.06 25.96
C SER A 432 0.72 29.79 26.95
N TYR A 433 -0.41 29.20 27.32
CA TYR A 433 -1.25 29.75 28.38
C TYR A 433 -0.60 29.50 29.74
N GLN A 434 -0.45 30.56 30.55
CA GLN A 434 0.10 30.48 31.90
C GLN A 434 -1.06 30.56 32.90
N GLY A 435 -1.35 29.45 33.59
CA GLY A 435 -2.41 29.33 34.59
C GLY A 435 -2.36 28.00 35.35
N GLU A 436 -2.96 27.93 36.54
CA GLU A 436 -2.94 26.72 37.41
C GLU A 436 -3.57 25.47 36.76
N ASN A 437 -4.46 25.69 35.79
CA ASN A 437 -5.11 24.66 34.99
C ASN A 437 -4.70 24.64 33.52
N ALA A 438 -3.74 25.47 33.10
CA ALA A 438 -3.28 25.46 31.73
C ALA A 438 -2.55 24.15 31.40
N GLY A 439 -2.76 23.62 30.20
CA GLY A 439 -2.24 22.32 29.82
C GLY A 439 -2.62 21.92 28.41
N TYR A 440 -2.58 20.62 28.14
CA TYR A 440 -2.88 20.06 26.82
C TYR A 440 -3.95 18.99 26.92
N ILE A 441 -4.82 18.93 25.91
CA ILE A 441 -5.66 17.76 25.61
C ILE A 441 -4.94 16.96 24.52
N TYR A 442 -4.71 15.67 24.74
CA TYR A 442 -4.11 14.78 23.74
C TYR A 442 -5.07 13.66 23.35
N ILE A 443 -4.91 13.19 22.12
CA ILE A 443 -5.58 12.02 21.56
C ILE A 443 -4.50 10.97 21.31
N MET A 444 -4.70 9.73 21.76
CA MET A 444 -3.74 8.66 21.55
C MET A 444 -4.41 7.31 21.23
N ARG A 445 -3.66 6.42 20.57
CA ARG A 445 -4.07 5.04 20.31
C ARG A 445 -2.98 4.04 20.69
N GLN A 446 -3.38 2.79 20.92
CA GLN A 446 -2.45 1.65 20.96
C GLN A 446 -2.58 0.88 19.63
N PRO A 447 -1.48 0.39 19.04
CA PRO A 447 -1.53 -0.40 17.80
C PRO A 447 -2.32 -1.71 17.95
N VAL A 448 -2.42 -2.24 19.17
CA VAL A 448 -3.17 -3.47 19.48
C VAL A 448 -4.68 -3.22 19.55
N HIS A 449 -5.12 -1.95 19.59
CA HIS A 449 -6.54 -1.66 19.58
C HIS A 449 -7.13 -1.83 18.17
N PRO A 450 -8.33 -2.44 18.06
CA PRO A 450 -9.13 -2.39 16.85
C PRO A 450 -9.30 -0.96 16.31
N GLU A 451 -9.56 -0.85 15.02
CA GLU A 451 -9.79 0.43 14.34
C GLU A 451 -10.82 1.31 15.07
N ASN A 452 -10.59 2.63 15.00
CA ASN A 452 -11.43 3.66 15.58
C ASN A 452 -11.57 3.64 17.10
N ILE A 453 -10.56 3.13 17.83
CA ILE A 453 -10.49 3.21 19.29
C ILE A 453 -9.38 4.18 19.71
N PHE A 454 -9.79 5.25 20.38
CA PHE A 454 -8.91 6.33 20.79
C PHE A 454 -9.08 6.65 22.27
N LYS A 455 -8.00 7.09 22.90
CA LYS A 455 -8.00 7.63 24.26
C LYS A 455 -7.82 9.14 24.18
N VAL A 456 -8.69 9.86 24.86
CA VAL A 456 -8.59 11.32 25.03
C VAL A 456 -8.26 11.59 26.49
N GLY A 457 -7.17 12.32 26.73
CA GLY A 457 -6.75 12.66 28.09
C GLY A 457 -6.11 14.03 28.18
N LEU A 458 -5.95 14.52 29.41
CA LEU A 458 -5.25 15.78 29.69
C LEU A 458 -3.83 15.60 30.24
N THR A 459 -3.05 16.67 30.14
CA THR A 459 -1.81 16.82 30.89
C THR A 459 -1.55 18.29 31.25
N LYS A 460 -1.24 18.56 32.53
CA LYS A 460 -0.84 19.88 33.06
C LYS A 460 0.65 20.17 32.95
N ARG A 461 1.43 19.19 32.49
CA ARG A 461 2.87 19.28 32.22
C ARG A 461 3.07 18.88 30.75
N ASN A 462 4.17 19.32 30.13
CA ASN A 462 4.54 18.94 28.77
C ASN A 462 4.25 17.42 28.53
N THR A 463 3.53 17.12 27.45
CA THR A 463 2.98 15.80 27.05
C THR A 463 4.01 14.67 27.11
N GLU A 464 5.29 15.01 26.87
CA GLU A 464 6.48 14.18 27.03
C GLU A 464 6.62 13.50 28.42
N LYS A 465 6.40 14.23 29.53
CA LYS A 465 6.54 13.66 30.88
C LYS A 465 5.44 12.66 31.23
N ARG A 466 4.22 12.87 30.70
CA ARG A 466 3.08 11.96 30.91
C ARG A 466 3.24 10.66 30.12
N LYS A 467 3.83 10.73 28.91
CA LYS A 467 4.19 9.56 28.08
C LYS A 467 5.17 8.64 28.82
N LYS A 468 6.18 9.20 29.50
CA LYS A 468 7.14 8.47 30.36
C LYS A 468 6.53 7.88 31.65
N GLU A 469 5.56 8.56 32.26
CA GLU A 469 4.86 8.03 33.45
C GLU A 469 3.92 6.87 33.10
N LEU A 470 3.26 6.92 31.94
CA LEU A 470 2.35 5.86 31.47
C LEU A 470 3.09 4.61 30.96
N SER A 471 4.32 4.73 30.46
CA SER A 471 5.16 3.58 30.08
C SER A 471 5.64 2.70 31.25
N ASN A 472 5.41 3.13 32.50
CA ASN A 472 5.66 2.33 33.70
C ASN A 472 4.41 1.62 34.24
N THR A 473 3.27 1.73 33.55
CA THR A 473 2.09 0.91 33.87
C THR A 473 2.11 -0.37 33.04
N SER A 474 1.61 -1.45 33.65
CA SER A 474 1.74 -2.86 33.26
C SER A 474 1.11 -3.30 31.93
N SER A 475 1.24 -2.50 30.86
CA SER A 475 0.82 -2.83 29.49
C SER A 475 2.06 -2.89 28.59
N PRO A 476 2.30 -3.99 27.86
CA PRO A 476 3.50 -4.18 27.02
C PRO A 476 3.64 -3.23 25.81
N ASP A 477 2.58 -2.50 25.43
CA ASP A 477 2.51 -1.74 24.17
C ASP A 477 2.54 -0.21 24.37
N LYS A 478 3.40 0.47 23.62
CA LYS A 478 3.59 1.92 23.63
C LYS A 478 2.36 2.64 23.03
N PHE A 479 1.90 3.71 23.69
CA PHE A 479 0.84 4.60 23.17
C PHE A 479 1.41 5.58 22.14
N PHE A 480 0.68 5.81 21.05
CA PHE A 480 0.99 6.80 20.00
C PHE A 480 0.07 8.00 20.13
N ILE A 481 0.63 9.20 20.25
CA ILE A 481 -0.13 10.46 20.26
C ILE A 481 -0.47 10.80 18.82
N ILE A 482 -1.75 10.98 18.54
CA ILE A 482 -2.29 11.31 17.22
C ILE A 482 -2.38 12.82 17.06
N ASN A 483 -2.79 13.53 18.12
CA ASN A 483 -2.90 14.99 18.11
C ASN A 483 -2.88 15.55 19.55
N SER A 484 -2.53 16.83 19.71
CA SER A 484 -2.60 17.55 20.98
C SER A 484 -2.98 19.02 20.82
N TYR A 485 -3.85 19.53 21.71
CA TYR A 485 -4.35 20.89 21.71
C TYR A 485 -3.94 21.66 22.97
N PRO A 486 -3.30 22.84 22.88
CA PRO A 486 -3.02 23.69 24.04
C PRO A 486 -4.32 24.35 24.54
N THR A 487 -4.50 24.41 25.86
CA THR A 487 -5.70 25.03 26.44
C THR A 487 -5.45 25.77 27.75
N LYS A 488 -6.23 26.85 27.97
CA LYS A 488 -6.21 27.66 29.21
C LYS A 488 -6.68 26.87 30.45
N ASP A 489 -7.61 25.94 30.27
CA ASP A 489 -8.07 25.04 31.33
C ASP A 489 -8.27 23.61 30.81
N CYS A 490 -7.26 22.76 30.99
CA CYS A 490 -7.28 21.38 30.50
C CYS A 490 -8.22 20.47 31.30
N ILE A 491 -8.54 20.81 32.56
CA ILE A 491 -9.48 20.04 33.38
C ILE A 491 -10.89 20.24 32.85
N GLU A 492 -11.27 21.50 32.64
CA GLU A 492 -12.59 21.83 32.13
C GLU A 492 -12.77 21.32 30.69
N ALA A 493 -11.73 21.45 29.86
CA ALA A 493 -11.73 20.95 28.50
C ALA A 493 -11.95 19.44 28.43
N GLU A 494 -11.17 18.65 29.18
CA GLU A 494 -11.31 17.19 29.20
C GLU A 494 -12.71 16.76 29.63
N LYS A 495 -13.23 17.38 30.71
CA LYS A 495 -14.56 17.05 31.23
C LYS A 495 -15.65 17.28 30.17
N LYS A 496 -15.65 18.46 29.53
CA LYS A 496 -16.62 18.79 28.47
C LYS A 496 -16.46 17.88 27.26
N ILE A 497 -15.24 17.53 26.87
CA ILE A 497 -14.96 16.62 25.75
C ILE A 497 -15.49 15.22 26.07
N HIS A 498 -15.24 14.70 27.27
CA HIS A 498 -15.75 13.40 27.70
C HIS A 498 -17.27 13.37 27.81
N GLU A 499 -17.91 14.46 28.22
CA GLU A 499 -19.37 14.61 28.23
C GLU A 499 -19.93 14.58 26.79
N LYS A 500 -19.31 15.32 25.86
CA LYS A 500 -19.72 15.35 24.45
C LYS A 500 -19.52 14.00 23.76
N LEU A 501 -18.44 13.29 24.08
CA LEU A 501 -18.11 11.97 23.55
C LEU A 501 -18.72 10.82 24.36
N LYS A 502 -19.57 11.08 25.35
CA LYS A 502 -20.12 10.07 26.27
C LYS A 502 -20.82 8.91 25.54
N LYS A 503 -21.50 9.18 24.43
CA LYS A 503 -22.17 8.16 23.59
C LYS A 503 -21.20 7.17 22.93
N TYR A 504 -19.93 7.54 22.78
CA TYR A 504 -18.89 6.73 22.14
C TYR A 504 -17.98 6.03 23.15
N ARG A 505 -18.21 6.24 24.47
CA ARG A 505 -17.31 5.75 25.52
C ARG A 505 -17.45 4.24 25.72
N LEU A 506 -16.34 3.50 25.59
CA LEU A 506 -16.31 2.03 25.66
C LEU A 506 -16.60 1.48 27.07
N THR A 507 -16.22 2.21 28.11
CA THR A 507 -16.45 1.78 29.50
C THR A 507 -16.55 3.00 30.40
N SER A 508 -17.46 2.97 31.38
CA SER A 508 -17.66 4.08 32.33
C SER A 508 -16.43 4.39 33.18
N ARG A 509 -15.51 3.42 33.33
CA ARG A 509 -14.29 3.54 34.15
C ARG A 509 -13.04 3.97 33.40
N ARG A 510 -13.04 3.97 32.07
CA ARG A 510 -11.85 4.31 31.26
C ARG A 510 -12.17 5.38 30.23
N GLU A 511 -11.16 6.09 29.76
CA GLU A 511 -11.29 7.25 28.86
C GLU A 511 -11.04 6.86 27.40
N PHE A 512 -11.56 5.69 27.00
CA PHE A 512 -11.48 5.20 25.63
C PHE A 512 -12.82 5.38 24.92
N PHE A 513 -12.75 5.84 23.69
CA PHE A 513 -13.89 6.17 22.84
C PHE A 513 -13.76 5.40 21.53
N ARG A 514 -14.88 4.82 21.07
CA ARG A 514 -14.98 4.14 19.79
C ARG A 514 -15.81 4.97 18.81
N CYS A 515 -15.13 5.73 17.97
CA CYS A 515 -15.72 6.55 16.92
C CYS A 515 -14.63 7.01 15.95
N ASP A 516 -15.03 7.50 14.78
CA ASP A 516 -14.11 8.04 13.79
C ASP A 516 -13.25 9.16 14.39
N LEU A 517 -11.98 9.21 14.01
CA LEU A 517 -11.02 10.18 14.53
C LEU A 517 -11.52 11.62 14.35
N LYS A 518 -12.16 11.91 13.22
CA LYS A 518 -12.77 13.21 12.91
C LYS A 518 -13.74 13.69 13.99
N ILE A 519 -14.60 12.81 14.51
CA ILE A 519 -15.57 13.14 15.56
C ILE A 519 -14.85 13.56 16.85
N ILE A 520 -13.70 12.93 17.14
CA ILE A 520 -12.89 13.25 18.30
C ILE A 520 -12.14 14.57 18.09
N LEU A 521 -11.56 14.78 16.91
CA LEU A 521 -10.86 16.01 16.54
C LEU A 521 -11.81 17.21 16.61
N GLU A 522 -12.97 17.15 15.97
CA GLU A 522 -13.99 18.21 15.98
C GLU A 522 -14.49 18.50 17.40
N ALA A 523 -14.68 17.47 18.22
CA ALA A 523 -15.09 17.64 19.61
C ALA A 523 -14.01 18.32 20.46
N CYS A 524 -12.73 17.97 20.25
CA CYS A 524 -11.61 18.57 20.95
C CYS A 524 -11.41 20.03 20.51
N GLU A 525 -11.38 20.29 19.21
CA GLU A 525 -11.18 21.62 18.64
C GLU A 525 -12.28 22.60 19.06
N GLU A 526 -13.56 22.21 18.93
CA GLU A 526 -14.69 23.09 19.31
C GLU A 526 -14.62 23.48 20.80
N ILE A 527 -14.29 22.53 21.68
CA ILE A 527 -14.30 22.75 23.12
C ILE A 527 -13.07 23.52 23.56
N VAL A 528 -11.89 23.20 23.01
CA VAL A 528 -10.65 23.91 23.32
C VAL A 528 -10.74 25.36 22.83
N ASN A 529 -11.25 25.61 21.63
CA ASN A 529 -11.43 26.97 21.11
C ASN A 529 -12.42 27.78 21.97
N ARG A 530 -13.48 27.16 22.51
CA ARG A 530 -14.41 27.84 23.44
C ARG A 530 -13.84 28.12 24.83
N ILE A 531 -12.81 27.40 25.26
CA ILE A 531 -12.14 27.60 26.55
C ILE A 531 -10.99 28.60 26.41
N ASN A 532 -10.39 28.67 25.22
CA ASN A 532 -9.29 29.57 24.91
C ASN A 532 -9.76 30.97 24.51
N ASN A 533 -10.96 31.10 23.92
CA ASN A 533 -11.63 32.38 23.71
C ASN A 533 -12.37 32.82 24.97
#